data_AF-A0A942CXA8-F1
#
_entry.id   AF-A0A942CXA8-F1
#
_cell.length_a   1.000
_cell.length_b   1.000
_cell.length_c   1.000
_cell.angle_alpha   90.00
_cell.angle_beta   90.00
_cell.angle_gamma   90.00
#
_symmetry.space_group_name_H-M   'P 1'
#
loop_
_entity.id
_entity.type
_entity.pdbx_description
1 polymer ?
#
loop_
_entity_poly.entity_id
_entity_poly.type
_entity_poly.pdbx_seq_one_letter_code
_entity_poly.pdbx_strand_id
1 'polypeptide(L)'
;MSTKIVLSDSPGDSGHRKFPLTLWALLLLGAFFTILNLKWPIARNALCYAKASLGLIQNHFNPFAIARDRSWTAGKPIFFTIVAAPLVWLFDVNLGIKIASFLGTAFFLAMAALALPRLNRLTGVDPKLLPLELVFVALNPLFIYQFWSAYPDSLFAGLVVLTFILIDIIATEPERDTRWHIVGLAATILVAIHAKLYGAVLPVMCLVYFLVYVRSFFSRANQLTAKLALMGMFAVLIGFVLFAGKFGFYPLLDFSEGAGFDGYVKGLTHSLIAIVISSLKMLVFAIVLAFHFLLLLALKRTVWSKWALAPMLFISIYVLGLFPFPGTAYNMRYFLPVFLFLAPPLAAGLESLGGTMRRALLGAYGVLAFLLIVAFNFAPAYRILAPSIATATKHYRFNLWLDNLRMPTHIAIREQIDSVNARVPPGSVLYWSSHYYDASTQGLAEHLGVKRGFDIRYVLNDSEIPRQSNPVFLIEFATEEPPDAPT
;
A
#
# COMPACT_ATOMS: atom_id res chain seq x y z
N MET A 1 -6.63 -16.77 62.63
CA MET A 1 -5.46 -16.67 61.73
C MET A 1 -5.97 -16.72 60.30
N SER A 2 -5.83 -15.60 59.57
CA SER A 2 -6.34 -15.41 58.21
C SER A 2 -5.30 -15.89 57.19
N THR A 3 -5.58 -16.98 56.49
CA THR A 3 -4.75 -17.47 55.39
C THR A 3 -5.09 -16.68 54.13
N LYS A 4 -4.23 -15.73 53.75
CA LYS A 4 -4.29 -15.06 52.44
C LYS A 4 -4.03 -16.10 51.35
N ILE A 5 -5.03 -16.34 50.51
CA ILE A 5 -4.83 -16.98 49.20
C ILE A 5 -4.11 -15.95 48.32
N VAL A 6 -2.82 -16.17 48.11
CA VAL A 6 -2.06 -15.47 47.08
C VAL A 6 -2.49 -16.09 45.75
N LEU A 7 -3.39 -15.40 45.03
CA LEU A 7 -3.64 -15.65 43.63
C LEU A 7 -2.33 -15.37 42.88
N SER A 8 -1.64 -16.42 42.46
CA SER A 8 -0.52 -16.30 41.54
C SER A 8 -1.05 -15.78 40.21
N ASP A 9 -0.63 -14.58 39.81
CA ASP A 9 -0.81 -14.10 38.44
C ASP A 9 -0.18 -15.11 37.48
N SER A 10 -1.03 -15.77 36.69
CA SER A 10 -0.63 -16.67 35.62
C SER A 10 0.22 -15.89 34.58
N PRO A 11 1.47 -16.33 34.30
CA PRO A 11 2.32 -15.71 33.28
C PRO A 11 1.80 -15.84 31.84
N GLY A 12 0.64 -16.46 31.62
CA GLY A 12 -0.02 -16.62 30.32
C GLY A 12 -0.98 -15.49 29.93
N ASP A 13 -1.49 -14.70 30.89
CA ASP A 13 -2.61 -13.78 30.63
C ASP A 13 -2.15 -12.41 30.06
N SER A 14 -0.89 -12.03 30.28
CA SER A 14 -0.39 -10.70 29.86
C SER A 14 -0.15 -10.56 28.35
N GLY A 15 0.21 -11.65 27.65
CA GLY A 15 0.48 -11.62 26.20
C GLY A 15 -0.79 -11.47 25.37
N HIS A 16 -1.86 -12.17 25.77
CA HIS A 16 -3.16 -12.13 25.08
C HIS A 16 -3.85 -10.77 25.17
N ARG A 17 -3.73 -10.04 26.29
CA ARG A 17 -4.30 -8.70 26.44
C ARG A 17 -3.48 -7.61 25.72
N LYS A 18 -2.15 -7.77 25.62
CA LYS A 18 -1.25 -6.79 24.99
C LYS A 18 -1.44 -6.70 23.47
N PHE A 19 -1.82 -7.79 22.81
CA PHE A 19 -1.93 -7.80 21.35
C PHE A 19 -3.10 -6.92 20.83
N PRO A 20 -4.35 -7.05 21.33
CA PRO A 20 -5.42 -6.12 20.99
C PRO A 20 -5.10 -4.66 21.36
N LEU A 21 -4.45 -4.43 22.52
CA LEU A 21 -4.04 -3.09 22.92
C LEU A 21 -3.06 -2.47 21.91
N THR A 22 -2.10 -3.25 21.42
CA THR A 22 -1.12 -2.81 20.42
C THR A 22 -1.80 -2.48 19.09
N LEU A 23 -2.74 -3.32 18.65
CA LEU A 23 -3.55 -3.07 17.46
C LEU A 23 -4.30 -1.73 17.56
N TRP A 24 -5.01 -1.50 18.67
CA TRP A 24 -5.74 -0.25 18.91
C TRP A 24 -4.80 0.96 19.01
N ALA A 25 -3.65 0.83 19.69
CA ALA A 25 -2.68 1.91 19.79
C ALA A 25 -2.13 2.32 18.41
N LEU A 26 -1.85 1.36 17.53
CA LEU A 26 -1.41 1.62 16.16
C LEU A 26 -2.51 2.23 15.29
N LEU A 27 -3.76 1.80 15.45
CA LEU A 27 -4.91 2.43 14.78
C LEU A 27 -5.11 3.88 15.25
N LEU A 28 -5.01 4.14 16.56
CA LEU A 28 -5.11 5.49 17.12
C LEU A 28 -3.95 6.37 16.66
N LEU A 29 -2.74 5.83 16.55
CA LEU A 29 -1.59 6.54 15.99
C LEU A 29 -1.84 6.93 14.53
N GLY A 30 -2.34 5.99 13.72
CA GLY A 30 -2.76 6.26 12.35
C GLY A 30 -3.83 7.35 12.27
N ALA A 31 -4.88 7.24 13.10
CA ALA A 31 -5.96 8.23 13.15
C ALA A 31 -5.46 9.61 13.57
N PHE A 32 -4.56 9.68 14.56
CA PHE A 32 -3.92 10.91 14.99
C PHE A 32 -3.19 11.60 13.83
N PHE A 33 -2.35 10.88 13.08
CA PHE A 33 -1.66 11.45 11.92
C PHE A 33 -2.61 11.78 10.77
N THR A 34 -3.68 11.02 10.55
CA THR A 34 -4.71 11.40 9.58
C THR A 34 -5.36 12.72 9.96
N ILE A 35 -5.76 12.89 11.22
CA ILE A 35 -6.36 14.13 11.73
C ILE A 35 -5.41 15.32 11.58
N LEU A 36 -4.14 15.15 11.95
CA LEU A 36 -3.12 16.19 11.80
C LEU A 36 -2.93 16.61 10.34
N ASN A 37 -3.18 15.71 9.39
CA ASN A 37 -2.91 15.95 7.98
C ASN A 37 -4.15 16.18 7.11
N LEU A 38 -5.34 16.37 7.69
CA LEU A 38 -6.58 16.55 6.92
C LEU A 38 -6.50 17.72 5.94
N LYS A 39 -5.91 18.83 6.36
CA LYS A 39 -5.84 20.09 5.58
C LYS A 39 -4.78 20.12 4.48
N TRP A 40 -3.86 19.15 4.43
CA TRP A 40 -2.90 19.08 3.34
C TRP A 40 -3.60 18.68 2.04
N PRO A 41 -3.24 19.22 0.87
CA PRO A 41 -3.80 18.77 -0.39
C PRO A 41 -3.32 17.34 -0.69
N ILE A 42 -4.16 16.50 -1.31
CA ILE A 42 -3.70 15.24 -1.91
C ILE A 42 -2.69 15.51 -3.03
N ALA A 43 -1.84 14.52 -3.33
CA ALA A 43 -0.71 14.69 -4.23
C ALA A 43 -0.56 13.51 -5.20
N ARG A 44 0.05 13.77 -6.36
CA ARG A 44 0.52 12.74 -7.31
C ARG A 44 -0.60 11.76 -7.67
N ASN A 45 -0.34 10.46 -7.57
CA ASN A 45 -1.25 9.39 -8.00
C ASN A 45 -2.64 9.45 -7.31
N ALA A 46 -2.77 10.13 -6.17
CA ALA A 46 -4.05 10.35 -5.48
C ALA A 46 -4.99 11.25 -6.27
N LEU A 47 -4.44 12.16 -7.09
CA LEU A 47 -5.19 13.03 -7.99
C LEU A 47 -5.96 12.21 -9.03
N CYS A 48 -5.35 11.14 -9.57
CA CYS A 48 -6.04 10.27 -10.51
C CYS A 48 -7.24 9.54 -9.86
N TYR A 49 -7.09 9.06 -8.62
CA TYR A 49 -8.19 8.42 -7.89
C TYR A 49 -9.28 9.44 -7.51
N ALA A 50 -8.90 10.69 -7.26
CA ALA A 50 -9.83 11.79 -7.04
C ALA A 50 -10.67 12.11 -8.25
N LYS A 51 -10.03 12.31 -9.40
CA LYS A 51 -10.73 12.55 -10.65
C LYS A 51 -11.66 11.40 -11.00
N ALA A 52 -11.18 10.16 -10.89
CA ALA A 52 -12.03 8.99 -11.12
C ALA A 52 -13.22 8.93 -10.15
N SER A 53 -13.05 9.35 -8.89
CA SER A 53 -14.15 9.35 -7.90
C SER A 53 -15.21 10.39 -8.24
N LEU A 54 -14.79 11.58 -8.69
CA LEU A 54 -15.70 12.58 -9.24
C LEU A 54 -16.43 12.06 -10.47
N GLY A 55 -15.71 11.38 -11.38
CA GLY A 55 -16.29 10.73 -12.55
C GLY A 55 -17.39 9.73 -12.17
N LEU A 56 -17.19 8.91 -11.14
CA LEU A 56 -18.23 7.99 -10.65
C LEU A 56 -19.45 8.77 -10.16
N ILE A 57 -19.25 9.81 -9.36
CA ILE A 57 -20.34 10.63 -8.81
C ILE A 57 -21.14 11.28 -9.95
N GLN A 58 -20.43 11.87 -10.93
CA GLN A 58 -21.04 12.50 -12.11
C GLN A 58 -21.83 11.50 -12.97
N ASN A 59 -21.41 10.23 -12.99
CA ASN A 59 -22.08 9.15 -13.70
C ASN A 59 -22.95 8.28 -12.77
N HIS A 60 -23.52 8.88 -11.70
CA HIS A 60 -24.47 8.23 -10.79
C HIS A 60 -23.97 6.91 -10.19
N PHE A 61 -22.69 6.87 -9.80
CA PHE A 61 -21.99 5.71 -9.25
C PHE A 61 -21.93 4.49 -10.19
N ASN A 62 -22.08 4.68 -11.50
CA ASN A 62 -21.92 3.61 -12.48
C ASN A 62 -20.43 3.41 -12.85
N PRO A 63 -19.77 2.34 -12.37
CA PRO A 63 -18.36 2.12 -12.69
C PRO A 63 -18.11 1.80 -14.17
N PHE A 64 -19.10 1.22 -14.86
CA PHE A 64 -18.98 0.89 -16.27
C PHE A 64 -18.89 2.12 -17.17
N ALA A 65 -19.43 3.27 -16.72
CA ALA A 65 -19.42 4.51 -17.48
C ALA A 65 -18.01 5.12 -17.60
N ILE A 66 -17.12 4.86 -16.63
CA ILE A 66 -15.81 5.52 -16.58
C ILE A 66 -14.62 4.56 -16.56
N ALA A 67 -14.80 3.28 -16.23
CA ALA A 67 -13.67 2.38 -15.94
C ALA A 67 -12.67 2.22 -17.11
N ARG A 68 -13.13 2.36 -18.36
CA ARG A 68 -12.29 2.36 -19.56
C ARG A 68 -11.88 3.72 -20.08
N ASP A 69 -12.50 4.78 -19.59
CA ASP A 69 -12.18 6.11 -20.04
C ASP A 69 -10.95 6.61 -19.28
N ARG A 70 -9.81 6.59 -19.98
CA ARG A 70 -8.52 7.02 -19.44
C ARG A 70 -8.49 8.49 -19.05
N SER A 71 -9.38 9.32 -19.62
CA SER A 71 -9.51 10.70 -19.18
C SER A 71 -9.97 10.77 -17.72
N TRP A 72 -10.74 9.78 -17.25
CA TRP A 72 -11.16 9.66 -15.85
C TRP A 72 -10.16 8.89 -14.99
N THR A 73 -9.68 7.74 -15.47
CA THR A 73 -8.96 6.77 -14.62
C THR A 73 -7.45 6.83 -14.74
N ALA A 74 -6.90 7.49 -15.77
CA ALA A 74 -5.49 7.40 -16.14
C ALA A 74 -5.02 5.94 -16.31
N GLY A 75 -5.91 5.04 -16.76
CA GLY A 75 -5.64 3.61 -16.91
C GLY A 75 -5.50 2.85 -15.59
N LYS A 76 -5.89 3.45 -14.45
CA LYS A 76 -5.82 2.79 -13.14
C LYS A 76 -7.07 1.96 -12.85
N PRO A 77 -6.94 0.85 -12.10
CA PRO A 77 -8.09 0.05 -11.70
C PRO A 77 -9.07 0.80 -10.81
N ILE A 78 -10.36 0.47 -10.96
CA ILE A 78 -11.46 1.29 -10.45
C ILE A 78 -11.91 0.92 -9.03
N PHE A 79 -11.49 -0.20 -8.44
CA PHE A 79 -12.06 -0.66 -7.17
C PHE A 79 -11.87 0.32 -6.03
N PHE A 80 -10.66 0.89 -5.88
CA PHE A 80 -10.43 1.90 -4.84
C PHE A 80 -11.30 3.13 -5.02
N THR A 81 -11.49 3.54 -6.27
CA THR A 81 -12.38 4.65 -6.64
C THR A 81 -13.84 4.34 -6.28
N ILE A 82 -14.32 3.11 -6.49
CA ILE A 82 -15.67 2.68 -6.09
C ILE A 82 -15.84 2.82 -4.57
N VAL A 83 -14.83 2.41 -3.79
CA VAL A 83 -14.84 2.54 -2.33
C VAL A 83 -14.75 4.00 -1.89
N ALA A 84 -13.96 4.82 -2.59
CA ALA A 84 -13.72 6.22 -2.23
C ALA A 84 -14.87 7.15 -2.63
N ALA A 85 -15.57 6.91 -3.74
CA ALA A 85 -16.58 7.82 -4.27
C ALA A 85 -17.71 8.18 -3.29
N PRO A 86 -18.30 7.23 -2.52
CA PRO A 86 -19.28 7.59 -1.50
C PRO A 86 -18.73 8.53 -0.42
N LEU A 87 -17.46 8.34 -0.04
CA LEU A 87 -16.78 9.19 0.94
C LEU A 87 -16.47 10.57 0.37
N VAL A 88 -16.07 10.63 -0.90
CA VAL A 88 -15.87 11.89 -1.63
C VAL A 88 -17.15 12.69 -1.75
N TRP A 89 -18.26 12.00 -2.03
CA TRP A 89 -19.58 12.62 -2.11
C TRP A 89 -20.03 13.20 -0.75
N LEU A 90 -19.74 12.51 0.35
CA LEU A 90 -20.13 12.94 1.71
C LEU A 90 -19.22 14.02 2.31
N PHE A 91 -17.91 13.98 2.04
CA PHE A 91 -16.91 14.72 2.82
C PHE A 91 -16.02 15.66 1.99
N ASP A 92 -16.22 15.78 0.67
CA ASP A 92 -15.28 16.37 -0.30
C ASP A 92 -14.17 15.42 -0.79
N VAL A 93 -13.54 15.80 -1.91
CA VAL A 93 -12.52 15.01 -2.61
C VAL A 93 -11.27 14.78 -1.78
N ASN A 94 -10.75 15.81 -1.12
CA ASN A 94 -9.50 15.73 -0.37
C ASN A 94 -9.69 14.86 0.88
N LEU A 95 -10.78 15.09 1.62
CA LEU A 95 -11.07 14.34 2.84
C LEU A 95 -11.56 12.93 2.53
N GLY A 96 -12.48 12.77 1.58
CA GLY A 96 -13.10 11.49 1.24
C GLY A 96 -12.09 10.40 0.84
N ILE A 97 -11.09 10.74 0.02
CA ILE A 97 -10.08 9.75 -0.40
C ILE A 97 -9.08 9.44 0.71
N LYS A 98 -8.77 10.41 1.57
CA LYS A 98 -7.96 10.13 2.76
C LYS A 98 -8.68 9.19 3.71
N ILE A 99 -10.00 9.35 3.90
CA ILE A 99 -10.81 8.41 4.69
C ILE A 99 -10.78 7.03 4.02
N ALA A 100 -10.91 6.93 2.69
CA ALA A 100 -10.79 5.65 1.99
C ALA A 100 -9.42 4.97 2.24
N SER A 101 -8.33 5.75 2.19
CA SER A 101 -6.97 5.33 2.50
C SER A 101 -6.81 4.86 3.96
N PHE A 102 -7.42 5.60 4.90
CA PHE A 102 -7.46 5.25 6.31
C PHE A 102 -8.13 3.88 6.51
N LEU A 103 -9.31 3.67 5.92
CA LEU A 103 -10.05 2.41 6.00
C LEU A 103 -9.26 1.25 5.37
N GLY A 104 -8.63 1.48 4.22
CA GLY A 104 -7.76 0.50 3.57
C GLY A 104 -6.55 0.10 4.44
N THR A 105 -5.96 1.07 5.14
CA THR A 105 -4.82 0.83 6.03
C THR A 105 -5.24 0.13 7.32
N ALA A 106 -6.38 0.50 7.90
CA ALA A 106 -6.97 -0.20 9.03
C ALA A 106 -7.30 -1.67 8.66
N PHE A 107 -7.83 -1.89 7.46
CA PHE A 107 -8.07 -3.24 6.94
C PHE A 107 -6.77 -4.05 6.84
N PHE A 108 -5.70 -3.49 6.27
CA PHE A 108 -4.40 -4.17 6.23
C PHE A 108 -3.87 -4.53 7.62
N LEU A 109 -3.98 -3.60 8.58
CA LEU A 109 -3.54 -3.85 9.95
C LEU A 109 -4.36 -4.97 10.62
N ALA A 110 -5.67 -5.01 10.38
CA ALA A 110 -6.53 -6.08 10.85
C ALA A 110 -6.14 -7.44 10.22
N MET A 111 -5.86 -7.47 8.91
CA MET A 111 -5.40 -8.68 8.24
C MET A 111 -4.02 -9.12 8.73
N ALA A 112 -3.09 -8.20 8.98
CA ALA A 112 -1.81 -8.50 9.59
C ALA A 112 -1.99 -9.13 10.99
N ALA A 113 -2.90 -8.57 11.80
CA ALA A 113 -3.21 -9.10 13.12
C ALA A 113 -3.80 -10.53 13.09
N LEU A 114 -4.56 -10.87 12.04
CA LEU A 114 -5.08 -12.23 11.82
C LEU A 114 -4.04 -13.19 11.23
N ALA A 115 -3.08 -12.68 10.45
CA ALA A 115 -2.06 -13.50 9.79
C ALA A 115 -0.89 -13.87 10.71
N LEU A 116 -0.48 -12.97 11.61
CA LEU A 116 0.66 -13.21 12.51
C LEU A 116 0.51 -14.49 13.36
N PRO A 117 -0.63 -14.77 14.02
CA PRO A 117 -0.81 -16.03 14.74
C PRO A 117 -0.65 -17.27 13.84
N ARG A 118 -1.09 -17.18 12.58
CA ARG A 118 -0.95 -18.28 11.61
C ARG A 118 0.51 -18.46 11.20
N LEU A 119 1.22 -17.36 10.94
CA LEU A 119 2.66 -17.40 10.65
C LEU A 119 3.44 -18.00 11.83
N ASN A 120 3.13 -17.61 13.06
CA ASN A 120 3.80 -18.15 14.25
C ASN A 120 3.55 -19.65 14.42
N ARG A 121 2.32 -20.12 14.16
CA ARG A 121 1.99 -21.55 14.12
C ARG A 121 2.82 -22.30 13.07
N LEU A 122 3.00 -21.72 11.88
CA LEU A 122 3.74 -22.35 10.78
C LEU A 122 5.27 -22.30 10.95
N THR A 123 5.78 -21.39 11.77
CA THR A 123 7.23 -21.14 11.94
C THR A 123 7.76 -21.54 13.32
N GLY A 124 6.86 -21.89 14.26
CA GLY A 124 7.21 -22.26 15.62
C GLY A 124 7.66 -21.08 16.49
N VAL A 125 7.29 -19.84 16.13
CA VAL A 125 7.60 -18.63 16.91
C VAL A 125 6.65 -18.52 18.11
N ASP A 126 7.15 -18.07 19.25
CA ASP A 126 6.37 -17.92 20.49
C ASP A 126 5.23 -16.90 20.30
N PRO A 127 3.95 -17.28 20.51
CA PRO A 127 2.80 -16.37 20.43
C PRO A 127 2.89 -15.14 21.35
N LYS A 128 3.71 -15.16 22.40
CA LYS A 128 3.93 -13.98 23.26
C LYS A 128 4.59 -12.82 22.52
N LEU A 129 5.21 -13.06 21.35
CA LEU A 129 5.86 -12.06 20.53
C LEU A 129 4.90 -11.31 19.59
N LEU A 130 3.65 -11.75 19.45
CA LEU A 130 2.64 -11.13 18.57
C LEU A 130 2.54 -9.59 18.71
N PRO A 131 2.55 -8.98 19.92
CA PRO A 131 2.54 -7.53 20.04
C PRO A 131 3.76 -6.86 19.38
N LEU A 132 4.95 -7.44 19.59
CA LEU A 132 6.19 -6.91 19.02
C LEU A 132 6.23 -7.08 17.49
N GLU A 133 5.74 -8.21 16.99
CA GLU A 133 5.62 -8.46 15.56
C GLU A 133 4.70 -7.43 14.90
N LEU A 134 3.55 -7.13 15.51
CA LEU A 134 2.63 -6.12 14.99
C LEU A 134 3.26 -4.71 15.00
N VAL A 135 4.03 -4.38 16.05
CA VAL A 135 4.84 -3.16 16.08
C VAL A 135 5.81 -3.12 14.91
N PHE A 136 6.53 -4.20 14.63
CA PHE A 136 7.47 -4.27 13.52
C PHE A 136 6.81 -4.15 12.14
N VAL A 137 5.59 -4.66 11.97
CA VAL A 137 4.83 -4.47 10.72
C VAL A 137 4.43 -3.01 10.51
N ALA A 138 4.04 -2.30 11.57
CA ALA A 138 3.27 -1.06 11.47
C ALA A 138 3.99 0.21 11.95
N LEU A 139 4.96 0.10 12.85
CA LEU A 139 5.65 1.26 13.44
C LEU A 139 6.78 1.75 12.53
N ASN A 140 6.42 2.28 11.37
CA ASN A 140 7.36 2.88 10.42
C ASN A 140 6.69 4.03 9.62
N PRO A 141 7.46 4.99 9.11
CA PRO A 141 6.91 6.17 8.43
C PRO A 141 6.10 5.82 7.18
N LEU A 142 6.45 4.74 6.48
CA LEU A 142 5.80 4.32 5.24
C LEU A 142 4.37 3.81 5.49
N PHE A 143 4.20 3.00 6.54
CA PHE A 143 2.90 2.48 6.97
C PHE A 143 2.02 3.60 7.52
N ILE A 144 2.55 4.46 8.41
CA ILE A 144 1.78 5.58 8.98
C ILE A 144 1.30 6.54 7.89
N TYR A 145 2.13 6.79 6.86
CA TYR A 145 1.72 7.58 5.72
C TYR A 145 0.48 7.01 5.04
N GLN A 146 0.32 5.68 4.93
CA GLN A 146 -0.82 5.07 4.24
C GLN A 146 -2.18 5.44 4.83
N PHE A 147 -2.26 5.78 6.11
CA PHE A 147 -3.52 6.20 6.73
C PHE A 147 -4.08 7.51 6.16
N TRP A 148 -3.24 8.36 5.56
CA TRP A 148 -3.66 9.66 5.01
C TRP A 148 -3.11 9.93 3.61
N SER A 149 -2.53 8.90 2.98
CA SER A 149 -1.83 9.02 1.70
C SER A 149 -2.77 9.20 0.51
N ALA A 150 -4.05 8.83 0.65
CA ALA A 150 -5.04 8.81 -0.41
C ALA A 150 -4.72 7.79 -1.53
N TYR A 151 -4.05 6.68 -1.18
CA TYR A 151 -3.71 5.60 -2.11
C TYR A 151 -4.31 4.24 -1.70
N PRO A 152 -4.49 3.33 -2.68
CA PRO A 152 -4.92 1.95 -2.41
C PRO A 152 -3.80 1.00 -1.98
N ASP A 153 -2.56 1.47 -1.79
CA ASP A 153 -1.41 0.59 -1.57
C ASP A 153 -1.60 -0.35 -0.37
N SER A 154 -2.04 0.18 0.78
CA SER A 154 -2.31 -0.61 1.98
C SER A 154 -3.56 -1.47 1.84
N LEU A 155 -4.64 -0.97 1.24
CA LEU A 155 -5.83 -1.78 0.93
C LEU A 155 -5.44 -3.03 0.14
N PHE A 156 -4.65 -2.85 -0.92
CA PHE A 156 -4.13 -3.95 -1.72
C PHE A 156 -3.26 -4.88 -0.87
N ALA A 157 -2.35 -4.35 -0.05
CA ALA A 157 -1.54 -5.16 0.85
C ALA A 157 -2.40 -6.01 1.80
N GLY A 158 -3.50 -5.46 2.32
CA GLY A 158 -4.51 -6.19 3.08
C GLY A 158 -5.13 -7.34 2.31
N LEU A 159 -5.43 -7.14 1.02
CA LEU A 159 -5.97 -8.20 0.16
C LEU A 159 -4.94 -9.32 -0.08
N VAL A 160 -3.65 -9.00 -0.25
CA VAL A 160 -2.57 -10.01 -0.32
C VAL A 160 -2.51 -10.85 0.96
N VAL A 161 -2.60 -10.20 2.12
CA VAL A 161 -2.57 -10.89 3.41
C VAL A 161 -3.84 -11.71 3.62
N LEU A 162 -5.01 -11.21 3.23
CA LEU A 162 -6.25 -11.98 3.26
C LEU A 162 -6.17 -13.20 2.35
N THR A 163 -5.59 -13.06 1.14
CA THR A 163 -5.31 -14.17 0.24
C THR A 163 -4.43 -15.22 0.93
N PHE A 164 -3.35 -14.80 1.62
CA PHE A 164 -2.50 -15.70 2.41
C PHE A 164 -3.29 -16.43 3.50
N ILE A 165 -4.10 -15.72 4.29
CA ILE A 165 -4.91 -16.32 5.35
C ILE A 165 -5.86 -17.38 4.78
N LEU A 166 -6.58 -17.04 3.70
CA LEU A 166 -7.58 -17.92 3.10
C LEU A 166 -6.95 -19.15 2.48
N ILE A 167 -5.85 -19.00 1.71
CA ILE A 167 -5.16 -20.16 1.12
C ILE A 167 -4.54 -21.04 2.21
N ASP A 168 -4.02 -20.45 3.28
CA ASP A 168 -3.50 -21.20 4.41
C ASP A 168 -4.58 -22.03 5.11
N ILE A 169 -5.77 -21.46 5.35
CA ILE A 169 -6.91 -22.21 5.90
C ILE A 169 -7.29 -23.37 4.98
N ILE A 170 -7.43 -23.11 3.68
CA ILE A 170 -7.83 -24.14 2.70
C ILE A 170 -6.79 -25.28 2.65
N ALA A 171 -5.51 -24.94 2.68
CA ALA A 171 -4.41 -25.90 2.51
C ALA A 171 -4.06 -26.68 3.79
N THR A 172 -4.13 -26.03 4.95
CA THR A 172 -3.64 -26.61 6.23
C THR A 172 -4.74 -27.16 7.13
N GLU A 173 -6.02 -26.80 6.88
CA GLU A 173 -7.18 -27.31 7.62
C GLU A 173 -8.10 -28.12 6.68
N PRO A 174 -7.62 -29.19 6.00
CA PRO A 174 -8.37 -29.86 4.93
C PRO A 174 -9.65 -30.56 5.42
N GLU A 175 -9.73 -30.92 6.70
CA GLU A 175 -10.89 -31.58 7.31
C GLU A 175 -12.05 -30.60 7.56
N ARG A 176 -11.76 -29.30 7.67
CA ARG A 176 -12.76 -28.24 7.85
C ARG A 176 -13.58 -28.04 6.57
N ASP A 177 -14.85 -27.64 6.70
CA ASP A 177 -15.60 -27.13 5.54
C ASP A 177 -15.02 -25.76 5.10
N THR A 178 -14.21 -25.80 4.05
CA THR A 178 -13.50 -24.63 3.51
C THR A 178 -14.16 -24.06 2.25
N ARG A 179 -15.38 -24.50 1.88
CA ARG A 179 -16.06 -24.03 0.66
C ARG A 179 -16.24 -22.51 0.63
N TRP A 180 -16.69 -21.92 1.72
CA TRP A 180 -16.80 -20.46 1.84
C TRP A 180 -15.44 -19.74 1.84
N HIS A 181 -14.37 -20.39 2.29
CA HIS A 181 -13.02 -19.83 2.21
C HIS A 181 -12.53 -19.84 0.75
N ILE A 182 -12.87 -20.86 -0.04
CA ILE A 182 -12.57 -20.93 -1.48
C ILE A 182 -13.31 -19.81 -2.23
N VAL A 183 -14.60 -19.60 -1.93
CA VAL A 183 -15.40 -18.48 -2.48
C VAL A 183 -14.77 -17.13 -2.08
N GLY A 184 -14.46 -16.97 -0.79
CA GLY A 184 -13.82 -15.76 -0.27
C GLY A 184 -12.45 -15.50 -0.91
N LEU A 185 -11.67 -16.55 -1.17
CA LEU A 185 -10.36 -16.46 -1.83
C LEU A 185 -10.51 -15.95 -3.26
N ALA A 186 -11.44 -16.53 -4.02
CA ALA A 186 -11.72 -16.10 -5.39
C ALA A 186 -12.19 -14.64 -5.44
N ALA A 187 -13.13 -14.26 -4.57
CA ALA A 187 -13.58 -12.88 -4.44
C ALA A 187 -12.44 -11.93 -4.07
N THR A 188 -11.59 -12.31 -3.11
CA THR A 188 -10.43 -11.51 -2.68
C THR A 188 -9.44 -11.29 -3.84
N ILE A 189 -9.15 -12.33 -4.63
CA ILE A 189 -8.25 -12.22 -5.78
C ILE A 189 -8.86 -11.31 -6.86
N LEU A 190 -10.15 -11.47 -7.18
CA LEU A 190 -10.82 -10.59 -8.13
C LEU A 190 -10.80 -9.13 -7.67
N VAL A 191 -11.12 -8.88 -6.40
CA VAL A 191 -11.05 -7.53 -5.82
C VAL A 191 -9.61 -6.99 -5.84
N ALA A 192 -8.60 -7.80 -5.55
CA ALA A 192 -7.20 -7.40 -5.61
C ALA A 192 -6.78 -6.98 -7.03
N ILE A 193 -7.18 -7.73 -8.05
CA ILE A 193 -6.92 -7.40 -9.47
C ILE A 193 -7.56 -6.04 -9.83
N HIS A 194 -8.78 -5.78 -9.36
CA HIS A 194 -9.49 -4.51 -9.60
C HIS A 194 -9.03 -3.36 -8.70
N ALA A 195 -8.37 -3.65 -7.58
CA ALA A 195 -7.70 -2.64 -6.75
C ALA A 195 -6.40 -2.23 -7.43
N LYS A 196 -5.61 -3.21 -7.87
CA LYS A 196 -4.39 -3.01 -8.65
C LYS A 196 -4.09 -4.23 -9.54
N LEU A 197 -3.68 -3.98 -10.78
CA LEU A 197 -3.52 -5.03 -11.80
C LEU A 197 -2.53 -6.15 -11.42
N TYR A 198 -1.54 -5.86 -10.57
CA TYR A 198 -0.62 -6.87 -10.07
C TYR A 198 -1.24 -7.86 -9.08
N GLY A 199 -2.51 -7.68 -8.68
CA GLY A 199 -3.30 -8.75 -8.07
C GLY A 199 -3.34 -10.02 -8.92
N ALA A 200 -3.05 -9.92 -10.22
CA ALA A 200 -2.90 -11.07 -11.13
C ALA A 200 -1.76 -12.04 -10.76
N VAL A 201 -0.84 -11.66 -9.85
CA VAL A 201 0.18 -12.58 -9.32
C VAL A 201 -0.38 -13.53 -8.25
N LEU A 202 -1.49 -13.16 -7.60
CA LEU A 202 -2.06 -13.93 -6.49
C LEU A 202 -2.48 -15.36 -6.85
N PRO A 203 -3.08 -15.65 -8.02
CA PRO A 203 -3.35 -17.03 -8.44
C PRO A 203 -2.10 -17.91 -8.45
N VAL A 204 -0.97 -17.39 -8.95
CA VAL A 204 0.30 -18.13 -8.99
C VAL A 204 0.84 -18.37 -7.59
N MET A 205 0.77 -17.36 -6.72
CA MET A 205 1.15 -17.50 -5.31
C MET A 205 0.30 -18.56 -4.60
N CYS A 206 -1.02 -18.56 -4.82
CA CYS A 206 -1.93 -19.54 -4.25
C CYS A 206 -1.64 -20.96 -4.75
N LEU A 207 -1.40 -21.10 -6.06
CA LEU A 207 -1.05 -22.39 -6.66
C LEU A 207 0.22 -22.96 -6.02
N VAL A 208 1.31 -22.19 -5.98
CA VAL A 208 2.57 -22.69 -5.42
C VAL A 208 2.47 -22.96 -3.91
N TYR A 209 1.75 -22.11 -3.16
CA TYR A 209 1.47 -22.39 -1.75
C TYR A 209 0.73 -23.72 -1.57
N PHE A 210 -0.32 -23.93 -2.36
CA PHE A 210 -1.15 -25.13 -2.30
C PHE A 210 -0.37 -26.39 -2.69
N LEU A 211 0.55 -26.30 -3.66
CA LEU A 211 1.39 -27.42 -4.07
C LEU A 211 2.23 -28.00 -2.92
N VAL A 212 2.65 -27.18 -1.95
CA VAL A 212 3.36 -27.66 -0.75
C VAL A 212 2.49 -28.59 0.10
N TYR A 213 1.17 -28.35 0.14
CA TYR A 213 0.22 -29.08 0.96
C TYR A 213 -0.66 -30.06 0.17
N VAL A 214 -0.43 -30.21 -1.13
CA VAL A 214 -1.31 -30.97 -2.04
C VAL A 214 -1.54 -32.41 -1.55
N ARG A 215 -0.49 -33.13 -1.15
CA ARG A 215 -0.60 -34.51 -0.67
C ARG A 215 -1.49 -34.60 0.58
N SER A 216 -1.29 -33.68 1.51
CA SER A 216 -2.08 -33.58 2.74
C SER A 216 -3.54 -33.23 2.47
N PHE A 217 -3.79 -32.36 1.49
CA PHE A 217 -5.12 -31.96 1.09
C PHE A 217 -5.88 -33.15 0.50
N PHE A 218 -5.31 -33.84 -0.49
CA PHE A 218 -5.97 -34.98 -1.12
C PHE A 218 -6.19 -36.17 -0.19
N SER A 219 -5.34 -36.37 0.83
CA SER A 219 -5.50 -37.49 1.77
C SER A 219 -6.48 -37.24 2.91
N ARG A 220 -6.71 -35.98 3.29
CA ARG A 220 -7.51 -35.61 4.48
C ARG A 220 -8.72 -34.73 4.19
N ALA A 221 -8.92 -34.31 2.95
CA ALA A 221 -10.00 -33.38 2.63
C ALA A 221 -11.38 -34.06 2.70
N ASN A 222 -12.19 -33.55 3.62
CA ASN A 222 -13.63 -33.77 3.56
C ASN A 222 -14.22 -33.06 2.34
N GLN A 223 -15.22 -33.67 1.70
CA GLN A 223 -15.91 -33.11 0.53
C GLN A 223 -14.96 -32.71 -0.62
N LEU A 224 -13.90 -33.50 -0.83
CA LEU A 224 -12.83 -33.23 -1.80
C LEU A 224 -13.37 -32.84 -3.18
N THR A 225 -14.31 -33.60 -3.74
CA THR A 225 -14.90 -33.34 -5.07
C THR A 225 -15.54 -31.96 -5.15
N ALA A 226 -16.32 -31.56 -4.13
CA ALA A 226 -16.96 -30.24 -4.10
C ALA A 226 -15.93 -29.11 -3.99
N LYS A 227 -14.88 -29.29 -3.17
CA LYS A 227 -13.78 -28.32 -3.04
C LYS A 227 -13.02 -28.15 -4.35
N LEU A 228 -12.65 -29.26 -5.01
CA LEU A 228 -11.96 -29.24 -6.29
C LEU A 228 -12.82 -28.62 -7.39
N ALA A 229 -14.12 -28.94 -7.44
CA ALA A 229 -15.05 -28.33 -8.38
C ALA A 229 -15.14 -26.80 -8.20
N LEU A 230 -15.24 -26.32 -6.95
CA LEU A 230 -15.23 -24.88 -6.66
C LEU A 230 -13.90 -24.23 -7.06
N MET A 231 -12.76 -24.82 -6.69
CA MET A 231 -11.44 -24.30 -7.06
C MET A 231 -11.27 -24.24 -8.58
N GLY A 232 -11.68 -25.28 -9.30
CA GLY A 232 -11.65 -25.32 -10.76
C GLY A 232 -12.55 -24.27 -11.40
N MET A 233 -13.80 -24.17 -10.94
CA MET A 233 -14.75 -23.15 -11.40
C MET A 233 -14.19 -21.72 -11.22
N PHE A 234 -13.59 -21.43 -10.06
CA PHE A 234 -13.02 -20.11 -9.81
C PHE A 234 -11.72 -19.86 -10.57
N ALA A 235 -10.89 -20.88 -10.80
CA ALA A 235 -9.74 -20.76 -11.68
C ALA A 235 -10.16 -20.41 -13.11
N VAL A 236 -11.21 -21.05 -13.62
CA VAL A 236 -11.82 -20.72 -14.91
C VAL A 236 -12.38 -19.30 -14.91
N LEU A 237 -13.10 -18.89 -13.87
CA LEU A 237 -13.64 -17.53 -13.77
C LEU A 237 -12.54 -16.46 -13.77
N ILE A 238 -11.51 -16.63 -12.95
CA ILE A 238 -10.37 -15.69 -12.90
C ILE A 238 -9.66 -15.66 -14.26
N GLY A 239 -9.42 -16.82 -14.86
CA GLY A 239 -8.83 -16.92 -16.20
C GLY A 239 -9.68 -16.20 -17.25
N PHE A 240 -11.00 -16.36 -17.21
CA PHE A 240 -11.94 -15.67 -18.09
C PHE A 240 -11.92 -14.15 -17.88
N VAL A 241 -11.91 -13.66 -16.63
CA VAL A 241 -11.83 -12.22 -16.33
C VAL A 241 -10.53 -11.61 -16.86
N LEU A 242 -9.39 -12.28 -16.65
CA LEU A 242 -8.09 -11.83 -17.16
C LEU A 242 -8.07 -11.83 -18.69
N PHE A 243 -8.59 -12.89 -19.32
CA PHE A 243 -8.72 -13.00 -20.77
C PHE A 243 -9.63 -11.90 -21.34
N ALA A 244 -10.83 -11.75 -20.79
CA ALA A 244 -11.81 -10.76 -21.23
C ALA A 244 -11.29 -9.33 -21.02
N GLY A 245 -10.56 -9.06 -19.94
CA GLY A 245 -9.87 -7.79 -19.78
C GLY A 245 -8.83 -7.57 -20.89
N LYS A 246 -7.98 -8.58 -21.17
CA LYS A 246 -6.86 -8.45 -22.11
C LYS A 246 -7.34 -8.12 -23.52
N PHE A 247 -8.43 -8.76 -23.94
CA PHE A 247 -9.02 -8.55 -25.26
C PHE A 247 -10.06 -7.42 -25.31
N GLY A 248 -10.21 -6.65 -24.23
CA GLY A 248 -11.15 -5.53 -24.24
C GLY A 248 -12.63 -5.97 -24.27
N PHE A 249 -12.97 -7.18 -23.83
CA PHE A 249 -14.36 -7.60 -23.63
C PHE A 249 -14.92 -7.24 -22.25
N TYR A 250 -14.07 -7.02 -21.24
CA TYR A 250 -14.52 -6.70 -19.89
C TYR A 250 -14.24 -5.23 -19.50
N PRO A 251 -15.26 -4.37 -19.38
CA PRO A 251 -15.10 -2.92 -19.22
C PRO A 251 -14.56 -2.43 -17.87
N LEU A 252 -14.53 -3.27 -16.84
CA LEU A 252 -14.02 -2.87 -15.52
C LEU A 252 -12.51 -3.08 -15.35
N LEU A 253 -11.86 -3.72 -16.33
CA LEU A 253 -10.41 -3.86 -16.39
C LEU A 253 -9.91 -3.33 -17.72
N ASP A 254 -9.04 -2.33 -17.65
CA ASP A 254 -8.23 -1.88 -18.78
C ASP A 254 -6.80 -2.41 -18.61
N PHE A 255 -6.38 -3.23 -19.56
CA PHE A 255 -5.03 -3.78 -19.63
C PHE A 255 -4.18 -3.16 -20.75
N SER A 256 -4.71 -2.22 -21.52
CA SER A 256 -4.02 -1.58 -22.64
C SER A 256 -2.79 -0.75 -22.19
N GLU A 257 -1.89 -0.42 -23.13
CA GLU A 257 -0.51 0.06 -22.90
C GLU A 257 -0.35 1.29 -21.97
N GLY A 258 0.82 1.35 -21.29
CA GLY A 258 1.29 2.50 -20.50
C GLY A 258 1.52 2.19 -19.01
N ALA A 259 0.70 1.32 -18.42
CA ALA A 259 0.90 0.79 -17.05
C ALA A 259 0.11 -0.52 -16.79
N GLY A 260 -0.48 -1.12 -17.84
CA GLY A 260 -1.39 -2.27 -17.79
C GLY A 260 -0.73 -3.65 -17.73
N PHE A 261 -1.50 -4.72 -17.98
CA PHE A 261 -0.98 -6.10 -18.04
C PHE A 261 -0.01 -6.30 -19.21
N ASP A 262 -0.11 -5.52 -20.29
CA ASP A 262 0.93 -5.52 -21.32
C ASP A 262 2.26 -4.94 -20.81
N GLY A 263 2.24 -3.95 -19.91
CA GLY A 263 3.43 -3.52 -19.19
C GLY A 263 3.98 -4.60 -18.23
N TYR A 264 3.09 -5.41 -17.65
CA TYR A 264 3.46 -6.59 -16.85
C TYR A 264 4.08 -7.71 -17.71
N VAL A 265 3.48 -8.05 -18.86
CA VAL A 265 3.98 -9.07 -19.78
C VAL A 265 5.27 -8.60 -20.46
N LYS A 266 5.33 -7.35 -20.95
CA LYS A 266 6.58 -6.76 -21.48
C LYS A 266 7.65 -6.67 -20.41
N GLY A 267 7.31 -6.36 -19.16
CA GLY A 267 8.23 -6.44 -18.03
C GLY A 267 8.78 -7.85 -17.83
N LEU A 268 7.99 -8.90 -18.05
CA LEU A 268 8.44 -10.30 -17.94
C LEU A 268 9.24 -10.79 -19.15
N THR A 269 8.91 -10.35 -20.37
CA THR A 269 9.52 -10.83 -21.63
C THR A 269 10.68 -9.95 -22.11
N HIS A 270 10.67 -8.67 -21.76
CA HIS A 270 11.68 -7.65 -22.08
C HIS A 270 12.13 -6.92 -20.81
N SER A 271 12.29 -7.64 -19.70
CA SER A 271 12.76 -7.04 -18.45
C SER A 271 14.10 -6.37 -18.66
N LEU A 272 14.13 -5.05 -18.61
CA LEU A 272 15.40 -4.34 -18.48
C LEU A 272 15.98 -4.71 -17.12
N ILE A 273 17.19 -5.27 -17.11
CA ILE A 273 17.91 -5.63 -15.88
C ILE A 273 17.97 -4.43 -14.93
N ALA A 274 18.03 -3.21 -15.48
CA ALA A 274 17.95 -1.95 -14.74
C ALA A 274 16.68 -1.80 -13.87
N ILE A 275 15.51 -2.23 -14.36
CA ILE A 275 14.23 -2.16 -13.62
C ILE A 275 14.25 -3.13 -12.44
N VAL A 276 14.74 -4.36 -12.65
CA VAL A 276 14.86 -5.37 -11.59
C VAL A 276 15.83 -4.90 -10.51
N ILE A 277 17.00 -4.37 -10.89
CA ILE A 277 17.97 -3.82 -9.95
C ILE A 277 17.38 -2.65 -9.17
N SER A 278 16.64 -1.76 -9.83
CA SER A 278 16.01 -0.60 -9.17
C SER A 278 14.91 -1.04 -8.20
N SER A 279 14.11 -2.04 -8.56
CA SER A 279 13.09 -2.63 -7.70
C SER A 279 13.69 -3.35 -6.48
N LEU A 280 14.82 -4.03 -6.66
CA LEU A 280 15.57 -4.63 -5.56
C LEU A 280 16.12 -3.55 -4.61
N LYS A 281 16.70 -2.48 -5.14
CA LYS A 281 17.15 -1.33 -4.34
C LYS A 281 15.99 -0.72 -3.54
N MET A 282 14.82 -0.57 -4.17
CA MET A 282 13.61 -0.06 -3.52
C MET A 282 13.11 -0.99 -2.40
N LEU A 283 13.12 -2.31 -2.62
CA LEU A 283 12.81 -3.30 -1.58
C LEU A 283 13.77 -3.22 -0.40
N VAL A 284 15.08 -3.20 -0.67
CA VAL A 284 16.12 -3.08 0.37
C VAL A 284 15.94 -1.79 1.17
N PHE A 285 15.70 -0.67 0.48
CA PHE A 285 15.44 0.60 1.14
C PHE A 285 14.18 0.55 2.00
N ALA A 286 13.09 -0.04 1.50
CA ALA A 286 11.85 -0.20 2.26
C ALA A 286 12.07 -1.02 3.55
N ILE A 287 12.84 -2.11 3.47
CA ILE A 287 13.20 -2.95 4.62
C ILE A 287 14.06 -2.16 5.62
N VAL A 288 15.08 -1.45 5.15
CA VAL A 288 15.94 -0.62 6.02
C VAL A 288 15.14 0.52 6.67
N LEU A 289 14.22 1.14 5.93
CA LEU A 289 13.35 2.19 6.45
C LEU A 289 12.37 1.66 7.51
N ALA A 290 11.85 0.46 7.34
CA ALA A 290 10.86 -0.13 8.25
C ALA A 290 11.47 -0.75 9.51
N PHE A 291 12.60 -1.43 9.37
CA PHE A 291 13.22 -2.21 10.45
C PHE A 291 14.49 -1.58 11.01
N HIS A 292 15.16 -0.70 10.26
CA HIS A 292 16.50 -0.19 10.56
C HIS A 292 17.60 -1.26 10.51
N PHE A 293 18.82 -0.86 10.11
CA PHE A 293 19.95 -1.76 9.93
C PHE A 293 20.25 -2.60 11.20
N LEU A 294 20.20 -1.97 12.37
CA LEU A 294 20.51 -2.63 13.65
C LEU A 294 19.54 -3.75 14.01
N LEU A 295 18.25 -3.62 13.69
CA LEU A 295 17.27 -4.68 13.95
C LEU A 295 17.48 -5.85 12.99
N LEU A 296 17.88 -5.59 11.75
CA LEU A 296 18.17 -6.65 10.77
C LEU A 296 19.34 -7.54 11.19
N LEU A 297 20.27 -7.03 12.00
CA LEU A 297 21.35 -7.85 12.60
C LEU A 297 20.82 -8.89 13.61
N ALA A 298 19.60 -8.70 14.13
CA ALA A 298 18.96 -9.70 14.99
C ALA A 298 18.43 -10.90 14.19
N LEU A 299 18.38 -10.84 12.86
CA LEU A 299 17.94 -11.94 12.01
C LEU A 299 18.94 -13.10 12.08
N LYS A 300 18.58 -14.16 12.80
CA LYS A 300 19.42 -15.36 12.93
C LYS A 300 19.04 -16.42 11.90
N ARG A 301 20.05 -16.99 11.22
CA ARG A 301 19.86 -18.11 10.28
C ARG A 301 19.14 -19.29 10.92
N THR A 302 19.39 -19.56 12.20
CA THR A 302 18.77 -20.66 12.96
C THR A 302 17.27 -20.46 13.21
N VAL A 303 16.79 -19.22 13.19
CA VAL A 303 15.36 -18.89 13.26
C VAL A 303 14.75 -19.06 11.88
N TRP A 304 15.43 -18.55 10.85
CA TRP A 304 14.95 -18.59 9.47
C TRP A 304 14.93 -19.99 8.87
N SER A 305 15.88 -20.86 9.24
CA SER A 305 15.95 -22.25 8.75
C SER A 305 14.80 -23.13 9.27
N LYS A 306 14.06 -22.66 10.29
CA LYS A 306 12.90 -23.35 10.86
C LYS A 306 11.58 -22.92 10.21
N TRP A 307 11.63 -21.97 9.29
CA TRP A 307 10.42 -21.46 8.65
C TRP A 307 9.81 -22.49 7.71
N ALA A 308 8.49 -22.63 7.77
CA ALA A 308 7.76 -23.40 6.77
C ALA A 308 8.04 -22.85 5.37
N LEU A 309 8.29 -23.77 4.45
CA LEU A 309 8.58 -23.45 3.05
C LEU A 309 7.44 -22.67 2.40
N ALA A 310 6.18 -22.99 2.71
CA ALA A 310 5.03 -22.42 2.01
C ALA A 310 4.86 -20.90 2.22
N PRO A 311 4.87 -20.33 3.44
CA PRO A 311 4.85 -18.87 3.62
C PRO A 311 6.01 -18.15 2.92
N MET A 312 7.19 -18.77 2.91
CA MET A 312 8.35 -18.21 2.23
C MET A 312 8.19 -18.20 0.71
N LEU A 313 7.70 -19.29 0.12
CA LEU A 313 7.40 -19.35 -1.31
C LEU A 313 6.33 -18.34 -1.70
N PHE A 314 5.28 -18.20 -0.88
CA PHE A 314 4.20 -17.25 -1.13
C PHE A 314 4.72 -15.82 -1.30
N ILE A 315 5.46 -15.31 -0.29
CA ILE A 315 5.99 -13.95 -0.34
C ILE A 315 7.14 -13.80 -1.36
N SER A 316 7.92 -14.85 -1.60
CA SER A 316 8.99 -14.79 -2.61
C SER A 316 8.42 -14.66 -4.02
N ILE A 317 7.35 -15.40 -4.36
CA ILE A 317 6.69 -15.27 -5.66
C ILE A 317 6.04 -13.90 -5.82
N TYR A 318 5.45 -13.36 -4.75
CA TYR A 318 4.96 -11.98 -4.75
C TYR A 318 6.06 -11.00 -5.14
N VAL A 319 7.21 -11.06 -4.46
CA VAL A 319 8.35 -10.16 -4.72
C VAL A 319 8.92 -10.36 -6.13
N LEU A 320 9.10 -11.61 -6.57
CA LEU A 320 9.61 -11.93 -7.91
C LEU A 320 8.67 -11.45 -9.02
N GLY A 321 7.35 -11.61 -8.84
CA GLY A 321 6.36 -11.11 -9.78
C GLY A 321 6.28 -9.57 -9.84
N LEU A 322 6.79 -8.88 -8.81
CA LEU A 322 6.84 -7.42 -8.74
C LEU A 322 8.11 -6.80 -9.33
N PHE A 323 9.26 -7.47 -9.30
CA PHE A 323 10.52 -6.94 -9.83
C PHE A 323 10.54 -6.51 -11.30
N PRO A 324 9.85 -7.18 -12.24
CA PRO A 324 9.81 -6.74 -13.63
C PRO A 324 8.91 -5.52 -13.86
N PHE A 325 8.17 -5.05 -12.84
CA PHE A 325 7.21 -3.98 -13.00
C PHE A 325 7.87 -2.60 -12.85
N PRO A 326 7.81 -1.70 -13.83
CA PRO A 326 8.45 -0.37 -13.74
C PRO A 326 8.03 0.43 -12.50
N GLY A 327 6.79 0.29 -12.05
CA GLY A 327 6.29 1.00 -10.87
C GLY A 327 6.94 0.59 -9.53
N THR A 328 7.52 -0.61 -9.42
CA THR A 328 8.19 -1.04 -8.19
C THR A 328 9.62 -0.48 -8.07
N ALA A 329 10.20 -0.02 -9.18
CA ALA A 329 11.49 0.65 -9.20
C ALA A 329 11.50 2.00 -8.45
N TYR A 330 10.34 2.64 -8.30
CA TYR A 330 10.20 3.94 -7.64
C TYR A 330 9.12 4.00 -6.56
N ASN A 331 8.39 2.91 -6.28
CA ASN A 331 7.34 2.89 -5.24
C ASN A 331 7.51 1.76 -4.22
N MET A 332 8.06 2.08 -3.04
CA MET A 332 8.26 1.11 -1.95
C MET A 332 6.99 0.54 -1.33
N ARG A 333 5.82 1.18 -1.52
CA ARG A 333 4.56 0.76 -0.87
C ARG A 333 4.04 -0.58 -1.38
N TYR A 334 4.48 -1.02 -2.54
CA TYR A 334 4.23 -2.36 -3.07
C TYR A 334 4.76 -3.46 -2.14
N PHE A 335 5.77 -3.17 -1.33
CA PHE A 335 6.42 -4.15 -0.46
C PHE A 335 5.85 -4.19 0.96
N LEU A 336 4.76 -3.46 1.26
CA LEU A 336 4.09 -3.51 2.57
C LEU A 336 3.77 -4.95 3.04
N PRO A 337 3.28 -5.88 2.18
CA PRO A 337 3.07 -7.27 2.62
C PRO A 337 4.34 -7.96 3.11
N VAL A 338 5.53 -7.60 2.59
CA VAL A 338 6.81 -8.22 2.97
C VAL A 338 7.10 -7.99 4.45
N PHE A 339 6.70 -6.86 5.01
CA PHE A 339 6.96 -6.52 6.41
C PHE A 339 6.32 -7.54 7.36
N LEU A 340 5.14 -8.06 7.02
CA LEU A 340 4.45 -9.11 7.76
C LEU A 340 5.28 -10.40 7.85
N PHE A 341 5.91 -10.81 6.74
CA PHE A 341 6.72 -12.02 6.69
C PHE A 341 8.13 -11.82 7.27
N LEU A 342 8.57 -10.58 7.45
CA LEU A 342 9.86 -10.26 8.10
C LEU A 342 9.73 -10.01 9.60
N ALA A 343 8.52 -9.77 10.13
CA ALA A 343 8.33 -9.43 11.54
C ALA A 343 8.57 -10.62 12.51
N PRO A 344 7.99 -11.83 12.32
CA PRO A 344 8.22 -12.93 13.27
C PRO A 344 9.67 -13.43 13.39
N PRO A 345 10.48 -13.58 12.33
CA PRO A 345 11.87 -14.00 12.47
C PRO A 345 12.75 -12.91 13.11
N LEU A 346 12.42 -11.63 12.91
CA LEU A 346 13.09 -10.51 13.60
C LEU A 346 12.74 -10.50 15.10
N ALA A 347 11.46 -10.66 15.46
CA ALA A 347 11.01 -10.72 16.85
C ALA A 347 11.66 -11.90 17.59
N ALA A 348 11.64 -13.09 17.00
CA ALA A 348 12.29 -14.28 17.57
C ALA A 348 13.83 -14.12 17.67
N GLY A 349 14.45 -13.53 16.65
CA GLY A 349 15.87 -13.20 16.65
C GLY A 349 16.26 -12.26 17.80
N LEU A 350 15.45 -11.24 18.03
CA LEU A 350 15.65 -10.27 19.11
C LEU A 350 15.41 -10.87 20.51
N GLU A 351 14.43 -11.76 20.66
CA GLU A 351 14.17 -12.50 21.92
C GLU A 351 15.38 -13.33 22.35
N SER A 352 16.16 -13.82 21.39
CA SER A 352 17.35 -14.62 21.64
C SER A 352 18.61 -13.81 22.00
N LEU A 353 18.49 -12.50 22.21
CA LEU A 353 19.57 -11.63 22.68
C LEU A 353 19.51 -11.44 24.20
N GLY A 354 20.64 -11.11 24.82
CA GLY A 354 20.67 -10.74 26.24
C GLY A 354 19.80 -9.52 26.54
N GLY A 355 19.21 -9.47 27.73
CA GLY A 355 18.19 -8.46 28.08
C GLY A 355 18.63 -7.00 27.95
N THR A 356 19.91 -6.69 28.12
CA THR A 356 20.45 -5.34 27.91
C THR A 356 20.52 -4.97 26.42
N MET A 357 21.10 -5.85 25.59
CA MET A 357 21.20 -5.63 24.13
C MET A 357 19.80 -5.53 23.50
N ARG A 358 18.89 -6.43 23.89
CA ARG A 358 17.49 -6.39 23.45
C ARG A 358 16.83 -5.05 23.76
N ARG A 359 16.92 -4.57 25.01
CA ARG A 359 16.33 -3.29 25.41
C ARG A 359 16.95 -2.11 24.67
N ALA A 360 18.27 -2.11 24.48
CA ALA A 360 18.97 -1.08 23.72
C ALA A 360 18.52 -1.03 22.27
N LEU A 361 18.42 -2.20 21.59
CA LEU A 361 17.95 -2.29 20.21
C LEU A 361 16.49 -1.89 20.07
N LEU A 362 15.61 -2.32 20.98
CA LEU A 362 14.19 -1.90 20.99
C LEU A 362 14.05 -0.41 21.24
N GLY A 363 14.81 0.15 22.18
CA GLY A 363 14.84 1.59 22.46
C GLY A 363 15.31 2.39 21.24
N ALA A 364 16.43 1.99 20.63
CA ALA A 364 16.95 2.62 19.42
C ALA A 364 15.95 2.52 18.25
N TYR A 365 15.35 1.35 18.04
CA TYR A 365 14.30 1.15 17.04
C TYR A 365 13.11 2.08 17.29
N GLY A 366 12.57 2.11 18.51
CA GLY A 366 11.41 2.93 18.85
C GLY A 366 11.68 4.43 18.67
N VAL A 367 12.85 4.92 19.12
CA VAL A 367 13.25 6.32 18.94
C VAL A 367 13.41 6.67 17.47
N LEU A 368 14.12 5.85 16.69
CA LEU A 368 14.32 6.10 15.26
C LEU A 368 12.99 6.04 14.48
N ALA A 369 12.15 5.05 14.77
CA ALA A 369 10.84 4.92 14.12
C ALA A 369 9.97 6.15 14.43
N PHE A 370 9.91 6.58 15.70
CA PHE A 370 9.19 7.78 16.10
C PHE A 370 9.70 9.03 15.39
N LEU A 371 11.02 9.25 15.38
CA LEU A 371 11.63 10.40 14.71
C LEU A 371 11.31 10.41 13.21
N LEU A 372 11.42 9.26 12.53
CA LEU A 372 11.11 9.15 11.10
C LEU A 372 9.62 9.34 10.82
N ILE A 373 8.74 8.75 11.64
CA ILE A 373 7.29 8.95 11.52
C ILE A 373 6.97 10.43 11.65
N VAL A 374 7.44 11.11 12.69
CA VAL A 374 7.20 12.55 12.91
C VAL A 374 7.81 13.37 11.77
N ALA A 375 9.05 13.10 11.37
CA ALA A 375 9.73 13.82 10.30
C ALA A 375 8.95 13.78 8.98
N PHE A 376 8.34 12.64 8.64
CA PHE A 376 7.66 12.45 7.35
C PHE A 376 6.14 12.46 7.41
N ASN A 377 5.53 12.58 8.59
CA ASN A 377 4.07 12.66 8.76
C ASN A 377 3.62 13.89 9.55
N PHE A 378 4.53 14.78 9.95
CA PHE A 378 4.19 16.05 10.58
C PHE A 378 4.96 17.19 9.94
N ALA A 379 4.27 18.00 9.15
CA ALA A 379 4.89 19.06 8.33
C ALA A 379 5.76 20.07 9.12
N PRO A 380 5.40 20.53 10.33
CA PRO A 380 6.28 21.40 11.12
C PRO A 380 7.65 20.75 11.42
N ALA A 381 7.66 19.46 11.76
CA ALA A 381 8.91 18.73 11.97
C ALA A 381 9.66 18.51 10.66
N TYR A 382 8.96 18.19 9.56
CA TYR A 382 9.60 18.06 8.24
C TYR A 382 10.34 19.35 7.86
N ARG A 383 9.69 20.52 8.00
CA ARG A 383 10.28 21.82 7.64
C ARG A 383 11.58 22.12 8.41
N ILE A 384 11.65 21.74 9.69
CA ILE A 384 12.88 21.89 10.50
C ILE A 384 14.00 20.97 9.96
N LEU A 385 13.65 19.74 9.55
CA LEU A 385 14.61 18.73 9.09
C LEU A 385 14.93 18.82 7.59
N ALA A 386 14.14 19.55 6.81
CA ALA A 386 14.25 19.61 5.36
C ALA A 386 15.66 19.98 4.86
N PRO A 387 16.40 20.95 5.46
CA PRO A 387 17.76 21.25 5.03
C PRO A 387 18.73 20.08 5.20
N SER A 388 18.62 19.36 6.31
CA SER A 388 19.43 18.17 6.60
C SER A 388 19.07 17.02 5.67
N ILE A 389 17.77 16.81 5.41
CA ILE A 389 17.29 15.78 4.48
C ILE A 389 17.79 16.08 3.07
N ALA A 390 17.63 17.32 2.58
CA ALA A 390 18.09 17.74 1.25
C ALA A 390 19.60 17.57 1.07
N THR A 391 20.39 17.84 2.12
CA THR A 391 21.84 17.65 2.11
C THR A 391 22.19 16.16 2.00
N ALA A 392 21.55 15.32 2.82
CA ALA A 392 21.77 13.87 2.80
C ALA A 392 21.33 13.26 1.46
N THR A 393 20.19 13.64 0.92
CA THR A 393 19.68 13.08 -0.32
C THR A 393 20.43 13.53 -1.56
N LYS A 394 21.00 14.75 -1.57
CA LYS A 394 21.93 15.17 -2.64
C LYS A 394 23.20 14.32 -2.63
N HIS A 395 23.71 13.97 -1.45
CA HIS A 395 24.92 13.17 -1.30
C HIS A 395 24.71 11.70 -1.66
N TYR A 396 23.60 11.10 -1.21
CA TYR A 396 23.33 9.67 -1.38
C TYR A 396 22.31 9.33 -2.49
N ARG A 397 21.80 10.33 -3.23
CA ARG A 397 20.84 10.19 -4.34
C ARG A 397 19.54 9.45 -4.00
N PHE A 398 19.07 9.56 -2.75
CA PHE A 398 17.81 8.93 -2.30
C PHE A 398 16.56 9.83 -2.40
N ASN A 399 16.65 11.00 -3.05
CA ASN A 399 15.54 11.94 -3.23
C ASN A 399 14.27 11.24 -3.76
N LEU A 400 14.43 10.48 -4.84
CA LEU A 400 13.34 9.76 -5.50
C LEU A 400 12.73 8.67 -4.60
N TRP A 401 13.51 8.10 -3.69
CA TRP A 401 13.03 7.05 -2.81
C TRP A 401 12.22 7.64 -1.65
N LEU A 402 12.72 8.71 -1.04
CA LEU A 402 12.02 9.44 0.03
C LEU A 402 10.75 10.16 -0.43
N ASP A 403 10.62 10.47 -1.72
CA ASP A 403 9.37 10.99 -2.28
C ASP A 403 8.17 10.04 -2.05
N ASN A 404 8.38 8.74 -1.79
CA ASN A 404 7.28 7.85 -1.39
C ASN A 404 6.64 8.16 -0.03
N LEU A 405 7.30 8.97 0.80
CA LEU A 405 6.74 9.50 2.05
C LEU A 405 6.00 10.83 1.85
N ARG A 406 6.13 11.44 0.65
CA ARG A 406 5.30 12.51 0.04
C ARG A 406 5.11 13.82 0.80
N MET A 407 5.53 13.94 2.06
CA MET A 407 5.44 15.18 2.83
C MET A 407 5.99 16.42 2.10
N PRO A 408 7.21 16.40 1.51
CA PRO A 408 7.70 17.53 0.72
C PRO A 408 6.75 17.91 -0.43
N THR A 409 6.19 16.92 -1.11
CA THR A 409 5.25 17.14 -2.22
C THR A 409 3.94 17.77 -1.73
N HIS A 410 3.40 17.33 -0.60
CA HIS A 410 2.22 17.96 0.01
C HIS A 410 2.48 19.42 0.40
N ILE A 411 3.67 19.71 0.93
CA ILE A 411 4.08 21.07 1.31
C ILE A 411 4.22 21.96 0.07
N ALA A 412 4.92 21.48 -0.97
CA ALA A 412 5.14 22.23 -2.20
C ALA A 412 3.81 22.60 -2.88
N ILE A 413 2.87 21.65 -3.00
CA ILE A 413 1.54 21.90 -3.57
C ILE A 413 0.80 22.95 -2.73
N ARG A 414 0.86 22.83 -1.40
CA ARG A 414 0.18 23.77 -0.51
C ARG A 414 0.74 25.18 -0.66
N GLU A 415 2.05 25.33 -0.71
CA GLU A 415 2.73 26.62 -0.87
C GLU A 415 2.45 27.27 -2.23
N GLN A 416 2.37 26.46 -3.30
CA GLN A 416 1.92 26.93 -4.61
C GLN A 416 0.48 27.45 -4.56
N ILE A 417 -0.45 26.69 -3.98
CA ILE A 417 -1.87 27.08 -3.85
C ILE A 417 -2.02 28.34 -2.99
N ASP A 418 -1.35 28.40 -1.84
CA ASP A 418 -1.42 29.57 -0.95
C ASP A 418 -0.81 30.82 -1.61
N SER A 419 0.27 30.67 -2.39
CA SER A 419 0.86 31.75 -3.20
C SER A 419 -0.11 32.28 -4.26
N VAL A 420 -0.79 31.39 -4.99
CA VAL A 420 -1.82 31.76 -5.98
C VAL A 420 -2.98 32.47 -5.31
N ASN A 421 -3.52 31.91 -4.23
CA ASN A 421 -4.64 32.48 -3.49
C ASN A 421 -4.34 33.89 -2.94
N ALA A 422 -3.08 34.18 -2.63
CA ALA A 422 -2.64 35.50 -2.15
C ALA A 422 -2.38 36.52 -3.27
N ARG A 423 -1.94 36.06 -4.46
CA ARG A 423 -1.44 36.94 -5.53
C ARG A 423 -2.42 37.14 -6.69
N VAL A 424 -3.35 36.21 -6.90
CA VAL A 424 -4.27 36.26 -8.06
C VAL A 424 -5.57 36.97 -7.68
N PRO A 425 -5.92 38.09 -8.35
CA PRO A 425 -7.18 38.78 -8.12
C PRO A 425 -8.39 37.92 -8.53
N PRO A 426 -9.52 37.95 -7.80
CA PRO A 426 -10.77 37.34 -8.25
C PRO A 426 -11.16 37.81 -9.65
N GLY A 427 -11.74 36.92 -10.46
CA GLY A 427 -12.10 37.17 -11.86
C GLY A 427 -10.95 37.01 -12.86
N SER A 428 -9.72 36.76 -12.38
CA SER A 428 -8.58 36.48 -13.25
C SER A 428 -8.63 35.05 -13.81
N VAL A 429 -7.98 34.85 -14.96
CA VAL A 429 -7.78 33.52 -15.54
C VAL A 429 -6.60 32.85 -14.84
N LEU A 430 -6.80 31.64 -14.33
CA LEU A 430 -5.78 30.79 -13.74
C LEU A 430 -5.53 29.60 -14.66
N TYR A 431 -4.32 29.48 -15.20
CA TYR A 431 -3.91 28.31 -15.96
C TYR A 431 -3.44 27.22 -15.00
N TRP A 432 -4.09 26.06 -15.07
CA TRP A 432 -3.71 24.86 -14.34
C TRP A 432 -3.00 23.93 -15.32
N SER A 433 -1.66 23.95 -15.28
CA SER A 433 -0.82 23.08 -16.09
C SER A 433 -0.48 21.80 -15.34
N SER A 434 -0.69 20.67 -16.01
CA SER A 434 -0.39 19.36 -15.44
C SER A 434 -0.08 18.37 -16.55
N HIS A 435 1.20 18.05 -16.69
CA HIS A 435 1.65 16.91 -17.50
C HIS A 435 1.41 15.55 -16.79
N TYR A 436 0.96 15.57 -15.54
CA TYR A 436 0.78 14.37 -14.73
C TYR A 436 -0.38 13.50 -15.21
N TYR A 437 -0.08 12.41 -15.93
CA TYR A 437 -1.07 11.53 -16.57
C TYR A 437 -2.14 12.32 -17.35
N ASP A 438 -1.68 13.24 -18.20
CA ASP A 438 -2.53 14.10 -19.04
C ASP A 438 -3.61 14.83 -18.24
N ALA A 439 -4.88 14.54 -18.54
CA ALA A 439 -6.04 15.17 -17.95
C ALA A 439 -6.29 14.82 -16.47
N SER A 440 -5.44 14.03 -15.80
CA SER A 440 -5.76 13.41 -14.50
C SER A 440 -5.99 14.38 -13.33
N THR A 441 -5.64 15.66 -13.48
CA THR A 441 -5.84 16.70 -12.47
C THR A 441 -6.97 17.69 -12.80
N GLN A 442 -7.61 17.53 -13.96
CA GLN A 442 -8.71 18.39 -14.40
C GLN A 442 -9.90 18.31 -13.44
N GLY A 443 -10.47 19.47 -13.13
CA GLY A 443 -11.59 19.63 -12.20
C GLY A 443 -11.20 19.57 -10.72
N LEU A 444 -9.92 19.39 -10.36
CA LEU A 444 -9.51 19.23 -8.95
C LEU A 444 -9.05 20.52 -8.27
N ALA A 445 -8.84 21.60 -9.01
CA ALA A 445 -8.18 22.81 -8.50
C ALA A 445 -8.85 23.38 -7.24
N GLU A 446 -10.16 23.62 -7.28
CA GLU A 446 -10.91 24.13 -6.13
C GLU A 446 -10.94 23.13 -4.96
N HIS A 447 -11.04 21.83 -5.27
CA HIS A 447 -11.02 20.77 -4.26
C HIS A 447 -9.68 20.66 -3.51
N LEU A 448 -8.59 21.11 -4.13
CA LEU A 448 -7.26 21.14 -3.53
C LEU A 448 -7.01 22.41 -2.71
N GLY A 449 -7.93 23.36 -2.73
CA GLY A 449 -7.89 24.58 -1.94
C GLY A 449 -7.61 25.86 -2.73
N VAL A 450 -7.66 25.82 -4.08
CA VAL A 450 -7.68 27.05 -4.87
C VAL A 450 -8.96 27.82 -4.56
N LYS A 451 -8.84 29.13 -4.29
CA LYS A 451 -9.94 30.01 -3.95
C LYS A 451 -10.95 30.08 -5.12
N ARG A 452 -12.24 30.09 -4.78
CA ARG A 452 -13.31 30.29 -5.76
C ARG A 452 -13.24 31.66 -6.44
N GLY A 453 -13.77 31.73 -7.65
CA GLY A 453 -13.90 32.98 -8.42
C GLY A 453 -12.75 33.23 -9.40
N PHE A 454 -11.91 32.24 -9.69
CA PHE A 454 -10.99 32.26 -10.82
C PHE A 454 -11.62 31.56 -12.04
N ASP A 455 -11.30 32.02 -13.25
CA ASP A 455 -11.58 31.26 -14.48
C ASP A 455 -10.44 30.23 -14.66
N ILE A 456 -10.66 29.00 -14.22
CA ILE A 456 -9.61 27.96 -14.22
C ILE A 456 -9.57 27.28 -15.58
N ARG A 457 -8.46 27.46 -16.31
CA ARG A 457 -8.20 26.82 -17.61
C ARG A 457 -7.18 25.72 -17.45
N TYR A 458 -7.60 24.49 -17.67
CA TYR A 458 -6.70 23.33 -17.64
C TYR A 458 -5.95 23.24 -18.96
N VAL A 459 -4.62 23.24 -18.89
CA VAL A 459 -3.73 23.11 -20.05
C VAL A 459 -2.79 21.93 -19.83
N LEU A 460 -2.40 21.27 -20.92
CA LEU A 460 -1.39 20.21 -20.86
C LEU A 460 0.00 20.77 -21.05
N ASN A 461 0.18 21.81 -21.86
CA ASN A 461 1.47 22.43 -22.14
C ASN A 461 1.43 23.95 -22.00
N ASP A 462 2.54 24.56 -21.58
CA ASP A 462 2.67 26.03 -21.52
C ASP A 462 2.47 26.71 -22.89
N SER A 463 2.69 25.98 -23.99
CA SER A 463 2.43 26.46 -25.34
C SER A 463 0.94 26.71 -25.65
N GLU A 464 0.04 26.13 -24.86
CA GLU A 464 -1.41 26.33 -24.95
C GLU A 464 -1.85 27.64 -24.26
N ILE A 465 -0.94 28.31 -23.55
CA ILE A 465 -1.20 29.58 -22.89
C ILE A 465 -1.03 30.72 -23.92
N PRO A 466 -2.07 31.55 -24.16
CA PRO A 466 -1.99 32.67 -25.09
C PRO A 466 -0.88 33.66 -24.70
N ARG A 467 0.05 33.94 -25.63
CA ARG A 467 1.18 34.87 -25.40
C ARG A 467 0.79 36.34 -25.22
N GLN A 468 -0.48 36.70 -25.44
CA GLN A 468 -0.94 38.10 -25.51
C GLN A 468 -1.83 38.57 -24.34
N SER A 469 -2.09 37.75 -23.33
CA SER A 469 -2.91 38.15 -22.18
C SER A 469 -2.07 38.66 -20.98
N ASN A 470 -2.33 39.91 -20.57
CA ASN A 470 -1.91 40.48 -19.27
C ASN A 470 -2.21 39.52 -18.09
N PRO A 471 -1.52 39.70 -16.94
CA PRO A 471 -0.64 38.69 -16.32
C PRO A 471 -1.18 37.25 -16.34
N VAL A 472 -0.33 36.32 -16.78
CA VAL A 472 -0.56 34.87 -16.71
C VAL A 472 -0.31 34.36 -15.29
N PHE A 473 -1.29 33.70 -14.71
CA PHE A 473 -1.13 32.98 -13.44
C PHE A 473 -1.15 31.48 -13.71
N LEU A 474 -0.07 30.79 -13.35
CA LEU A 474 0.15 29.37 -13.66
C LEU A 474 0.37 28.60 -12.36
N ILE A 475 -0.32 27.46 -12.22
CA ILE A 475 0.07 26.40 -11.31
C ILE A 475 0.56 25.23 -12.15
N GLU A 476 1.80 24.81 -11.95
CA GLU A 476 2.39 23.67 -12.63
C GLU A 476 2.51 22.48 -11.68
N PHE A 477 1.83 21.38 -12.03
CA PHE A 477 2.07 20.08 -11.44
C PHE A 477 3.08 19.32 -12.30
N ALA A 478 4.35 19.73 -12.23
CA ALA A 478 5.42 19.01 -12.88
C ALA A 478 5.72 17.71 -12.12
N THR A 479 5.67 16.59 -12.83
CA THR A 479 6.52 15.46 -12.47
C THR A 479 7.95 15.85 -12.75
N GLU A 480 8.79 15.94 -11.72
CA GLU A 480 10.09 15.28 -11.91
C GLU A 480 9.74 13.83 -12.24
N GLU A 481 9.75 13.48 -13.53
CA GLU A 481 9.75 12.09 -13.95
C GLU A 481 10.94 11.42 -13.24
N PRO A 482 10.81 10.16 -12.79
CA PRO A 482 12.03 9.39 -12.55
C PRO A 482 12.84 9.51 -13.84
N PRO A 483 14.10 9.96 -13.80
CA PRO A 483 14.91 10.02 -15.01
C PRO A 483 14.81 8.65 -15.66
N ASP A 484 14.54 8.65 -16.97
CA ASP A 484 14.48 7.43 -17.77
C ASP A 484 15.57 6.49 -17.28
N ALA A 485 15.17 5.27 -16.90
CA ALA A 485 16.14 4.25 -16.56
C ALA A 485 17.16 4.26 -17.71
N PRO A 486 18.46 4.47 -17.43
CA PRO A 486 19.44 4.64 -18.48
C PRO A 486 19.30 3.45 -19.44
N THR A 487 19.04 3.79 -20.70
CA THR A 487 18.92 2.86 -21.84
C THR A 487 20.09 1.91 -21.91
#